data_AF-A0A2N2HRK0-F1
#
_entry.id   AF-A0A2N2HRK0-F1
#
_cell.length_a   1.000
_cell.length_b   1.000
_cell.length_c   1.000
_cell.angle_alpha   90.00
_cell.angle_beta   90.00
_cell.angle_gamma   90.00
#
_symmetry.space_group_name_H-M   'P 1'
#
loop_
_entity.id
_entity.type
_entity.pdbx_description
1 polymer ?
#
loop_
_entity_poly.entity_id
_entity_poly.type
_entity_poly.pdbx_seq_one_letter_code
_entity_poly.pdbx_strand_id
1 'polypeptide(L)'
;MGRSGNGFWRPVPSRNCWWPSRKRTKFRSKPRHTYWTVMAALTIQDLAGQFHDRIGIEDAGGIGCRDREIRTNRLQPLDPLSRGARCRPGAIPFLQPEGVIRLSSLSESLRNNIIQSLVLSGAPCLLLVSAFSIPPFLNRLSRRFHLPVLASSLGGAHLESRLTGLLREHRDGFKRVHGCLAVASGIGVLIIGDSGMGKTTAALCLAEEKGGAWVADDAVDLSRRGDAIRGRSPAIIRGLVAVRGRGIVRASGLVSRMRIRKKAPVDGVVRLVRRAEERDAAWPGIVKQGEACRILGVERPFCALIVGEGEPVYRRIAGWAASLNSGGRES
;
A
#
# COMPACT_ATOMS: atom_id res chain seq x y z
N MET A 1 -48.09 38.45 43.64
CA MET A 1 -46.78 38.36 44.31
C MET A 1 -45.97 37.31 43.57
N GLY A 2 -44.78 37.48 43.01
CA GLY A 2 -43.76 38.52 42.88
C GLY A 2 -42.66 37.94 41.95
N ARG A 3 -41.88 38.83 41.32
CA ARG A 3 -40.88 38.60 40.24
C ARG A 3 -39.75 37.61 40.64
N SER A 4 -39.13 36.84 39.75
CA SER A 4 -37.99 37.18 38.85
C SER A 4 -37.47 35.84 38.28
N GLY A 5 -36.97 35.65 37.06
CA GLY A 5 -35.89 36.33 36.34
C GLY A 5 -35.55 35.52 35.07
N ASN A 6 -35.23 36.25 34.00
CA ASN A 6 -34.91 35.75 32.65
C ASN A 6 -33.61 34.92 32.60
N GLY A 7 -33.60 33.89 31.73
CA GLY A 7 -32.40 33.13 31.38
C GLY A 7 -32.57 32.38 30.07
N PHE A 8 -32.49 33.11 28.96
CA PHE A 8 -32.51 32.62 27.58
C PHE A 8 -31.35 31.63 27.33
N TRP A 9 -31.64 30.34 27.11
CA TRP A 9 -30.68 29.41 26.49
C TRP A 9 -31.19 29.02 25.10
N ARG A 10 -30.61 29.65 24.08
CA ARG A 10 -30.63 29.16 22.70
C ARG A 10 -29.56 28.08 22.56
N PRO A 11 -29.85 26.91 21.98
CA PRO A 11 -28.79 26.04 21.48
C PRO A 11 -28.16 26.68 20.23
N VAL A 12 -26.85 26.92 20.29
CA VAL A 12 -26.04 27.31 19.12
C VAL A 12 -25.79 26.05 18.26
N PRO A 13 -26.06 26.07 16.95
CA PRO A 13 -25.70 24.96 16.06
C PRO A 13 -24.33 25.15 15.39
N SER A 14 -23.77 24.01 14.96
CA SER A 14 -22.72 23.79 13.95
C SER A 14 -21.25 23.71 14.39
N ARG A 15 -20.59 22.59 14.07
CA ARG A 15 -19.75 22.46 12.85
C ARG A 15 -19.22 21.03 12.62
N ASN A 16 -19.83 20.35 11.65
CA ASN A 16 -19.26 19.48 10.61
C ASN A 16 -17.99 18.67 10.91
N CYS A 17 -18.15 17.53 11.59
CA CYS A 17 -17.34 16.34 11.35
C CYS A 17 -17.89 15.61 10.11
N TRP A 18 -17.14 15.57 9.02
CA TRP A 18 -17.49 14.76 7.85
C TRP A 18 -16.90 13.35 8.02
N TRP A 19 -17.64 12.48 8.69
CA TRP A 19 -17.64 11.05 8.38
C TRP A 19 -18.96 10.75 7.68
N PRO A 20 -18.99 10.10 6.50
CA PRO A 20 -20.25 9.65 5.95
C PRO A 20 -20.77 8.51 6.85
N SER A 21 -21.87 8.80 7.55
CA SER A 21 -22.74 7.78 8.13
C SER A 21 -23.08 6.72 7.08
N ARG A 22 -23.04 5.44 7.47
CA ARG A 22 -23.47 4.30 6.65
C ARG A 22 -24.90 4.54 6.14
N LYS A 23 -25.04 4.96 4.88
CA LYS A 23 -26.29 4.87 4.12
C LYS A 23 -26.01 4.23 2.76
N ARG A 24 -26.72 3.12 2.50
CA ARG A 24 -26.86 2.53 1.16
C ARG A 24 -27.43 3.59 0.21
N THR A 25 -26.66 4.01 -0.79
CA THR A 25 -27.19 4.77 -1.93
C THR A 25 -26.53 4.34 -3.23
N LYS A 26 -27.41 4.13 -4.23
CA LYS A 26 -27.19 3.63 -5.58
C LYS A 26 -25.97 4.24 -6.26
N PHE A 27 -25.09 3.36 -6.75
CA PHE A 27 -23.93 3.72 -7.57
C PHE A 27 -24.43 4.12 -8.96
N ARG A 28 -24.47 5.43 -9.23
CA ARG A 28 -24.65 5.97 -10.58
C ARG A 28 -23.32 5.81 -11.32
N SER A 29 -23.33 5.08 -12.42
CA SER A 29 -22.17 4.81 -13.27
C SER A 29 -21.52 6.09 -13.79
N LYS A 30 -20.23 6.26 -13.54
CA LYS A 30 -19.35 7.22 -14.22
C LYS A 30 -18.32 6.44 -15.07
N PRO A 31 -17.85 7.03 -16.17
CA PRO A 31 -17.40 6.29 -17.35
C PRO A 31 -16.06 5.59 -17.12
N ARG A 32 -15.95 4.40 -17.72
CA ARG A 32 -14.70 3.68 -17.97
C ARG A 32 -13.99 4.39 -19.12
N HIS A 33 -12.74 4.85 -18.96
CA HIS A 33 -11.69 4.97 -19.99
C HIS A 33 -10.38 5.43 -19.29
N THR A 34 -9.35 4.57 -19.14
CA THR A 34 -8.15 4.38 -19.99
C THR A 34 -7.08 5.49 -19.91
N TYR A 35 -5.82 5.05 -20.02
CA TYR A 35 -4.55 5.78 -20.12
C TYR A 35 -3.83 6.16 -18.80
N TRP A 36 -2.86 5.32 -18.43
CA TRP A 36 -1.73 5.69 -17.57
C TRP A 36 -0.79 6.62 -18.37
N THR A 37 -1.26 7.82 -18.63
CA THR A 37 -0.45 8.91 -19.19
C THR A 37 0.42 9.47 -18.07
N VAL A 38 1.75 9.50 -18.29
CA VAL A 38 2.79 10.19 -17.50
C VAL A 38 2.53 10.21 -15.98
N MET A 39 3.13 9.29 -15.23
CA MET A 39 2.87 9.07 -13.79
C MET A 39 2.78 10.39 -12.99
N ALA A 40 1.55 10.86 -12.75
CA ALA A 40 1.28 11.98 -11.86
C ALA A 40 1.90 11.68 -10.50
N ALA A 41 2.52 12.65 -9.83
CA ALA A 41 3.15 12.38 -8.54
C ALA A 41 2.10 12.01 -7.47
N LEU A 42 2.52 11.30 -6.43
CA LEU A 42 1.65 10.92 -5.32
C LEU A 42 1.14 12.19 -4.62
N THR A 43 -0.16 12.36 -4.46
CA THR A 43 -0.73 13.57 -3.87
C THR A 43 -1.20 13.38 -2.43
N ILE A 44 -1.47 14.49 -1.73
CA ILE A 44 -2.12 14.47 -0.42
C ILE A 44 -3.49 13.78 -0.48
N GLN A 45 -4.23 13.98 -1.58
CA GLN A 45 -5.50 13.31 -1.81
C GLN A 45 -5.36 11.79 -1.92
N ASP A 46 -4.30 11.31 -2.59
CA ASP A 46 -4.06 9.88 -2.70
C ASP A 46 -3.76 9.26 -1.32
N LEU A 47 -2.99 9.95 -0.48
CA LEU A 47 -2.70 9.50 0.89
C LEU A 47 -3.94 9.45 1.77
N ALA A 48 -4.77 10.51 1.74
CA ALA A 48 -5.98 10.61 2.56
C ALA A 48 -7.16 9.79 2.01
N GLY A 49 -7.13 9.43 0.73
CA GLY A 49 -8.16 8.67 0.05
C GLY A 49 -7.70 7.24 -0.25
N GLN A 50 -7.15 7.00 -1.43
CA GLN A 50 -6.86 5.65 -1.91
C GLN A 50 -5.93 4.83 -0.99
N PHE A 51 -4.99 5.49 -0.31
CA PHE A 51 -3.96 4.82 0.46
C PHE A 51 -4.13 4.95 1.97
N HIS A 52 -5.24 5.50 2.48
CA HIS A 52 -5.41 5.80 3.91
C HIS A 52 -5.13 4.58 4.79
N ASP A 53 -5.67 3.41 4.46
CA ASP A 53 -5.48 2.17 5.24
C ASP A 53 -4.03 1.69 5.25
N ARG A 54 -3.28 1.91 4.16
CA ARG A 54 -1.92 1.40 4.00
C ARG A 54 -0.90 2.19 4.82
N ILE A 55 -1.21 3.44 5.11
CA ILE A 55 -0.40 4.38 5.91
C ILE A 55 -1.13 4.82 7.19
N GLY A 56 -2.23 4.14 7.54
CA GLY A 56 -3.02 4.40 8.74
C GLY A 56 -3.46 5.85 8.87
N ILE A 57 -3.84 6.54 7.79
CA ILE A 57 -4.37 7.91 7.87
C ILE A 57 -5.80 7.85 8.39
N GLU A 58 -6.02 8.49 9.53
CA GLU A 58 -7.31 8.51 10.25
C GLU A 58 -8.06 9.83 10.04
N ASP A 59 -7.32 10.93 9.82
CA ASP A 59 -7.88 12.26 9.62
C ASP A 59 -6.98 13.12 8.71
N ALA A 60 -7.61 14.01 7.94
CA ALA A 60 -6.94 14.87 6.97
C ALA A 60 -7.55 16.29 6.95
N GLY A 61 -6.70 17.28 7.16
CA GLY A 61 -7.03 18.69 7.24
C GLY A 61 -6.34 19.52 6.15
N GLY A 62 -6.84 20.75 5.94
CA GLY A 62 -6.35 21.66 4.90
C GLY A 62 -7.23 21.63 3.66
N ILE A 63 -8.20 22.54 3.60
CA ILE A 63 -9.03 22.75 2.40
C ILE A 63 -8.15 23.40 1.32
N GLY A 64 -8.15 22.85 0.11
CA GLY A 64 -7.50 23.46 -1.07
C GLY A 64 -6.07 23.01 -1.38
N CYS A 65 -5.50 22.03 -0.67
CA CYS A 65 -4.13 21.56 -0.91
C CYS A 65 -4.06 20.06 -1.25
N ARG A 66 -5.15 19.52 -1.81
CA ARG A 66 -5.32 18.09 -2.11
C ARG A 66 -4.37 17.59 -3.19
N ASP A 67 -4.13 18.42 -4.20
CA ASP A 67 -3.28 18.10 -5.36
C ASP A 67 -1.78 18.31 -5.05
N ARG A 68 -1.43 18.72 -3.83
CA ARG A 68 -0.03 18.92 -3.45
C ARG A 68 0.71 17.59 -3.50
N GLU A 69 1.83 17.60 -4.20
CA GLU A 69 2.61 16.40 -4.46
C GLU A 69 3.56 16.05 -3.30
N ILE A 70 3.71 14.74 -3.08
CA ILE A 70 4.62 14.14 -2.13
C ILE A 70 5.68 13.40 -2.94
N ARG A 71 6.88 13.97 -2.95
CA ARG A 71 8.05 13.41 -3.64
C ARG A 71 9.12 12.92 -2.67
N THR A 72 8.85 12.91 -1.37
CA THR A 72 9.82 12.59 -0.33
C THR A 72 9.20 11.64 0.68
N ASN A 73 10.00 10.69 1.16
CA ASN A 73 9.66 9.80 2.25
C ASN A 73 10.36 10.20 3.56
N ARG A 74 11.17 11.27 3.54
CA ARG A 74 12.01 11.65 4.68
C ARG A 74 11.16 12.30 5.76
N LEU A 75 10.87 11.54 6.81
CA LEU A 75 10.20 12.07 7.98
C LEU A 75 11.22 12.78 8.87
N GLN A 76 10.86 13.95 9.39
CA GLN A 76 11.69 14.69 10.34
C GLN A 76 10.87 15.03 11.59
N PRO A 77 11.31 14.65 12.80
CA PRO A 77 10.65 15.06 14.02
C PRO A 77 10.65 16.59 14.13
N LEU A 78 9.49 17.17 14.42
CA LEU A 78 9.33 18.58 14.72
C LEU A 78 9.30 18.76 16.24
N ASP A 79 10.26 19.49 16.78
CA ASP A 79 10.22 19.94 18.17
C ASP A 79 9.78 21.42 18.23
N PRO A 80 8.55 21.72 18.73
CA PRO A 80 8.04 23.08 18.81
C PRO A 80 8.86 24.03 19.70
N LEU A 81 9.65 23.50 20.64
CA LEU A 81 10.43 24.30 21.60
C LEU A 81 11.86 24.57 21.14
N SER A 82 12.34 23.81 20.15
CA SER A 82 13.66 23.99 19.59
C SER A 82 13.74 25.31 18.81
N ARG A 83 14.39 26.32 19.39
CA ARG A 83 14.72 27.58 18.71
C ARG A 83 15.58 27.26 17.49
N GLY A 84 14.99 27.35 16.30
CA GLY A 84 15.70 27.14 15.04
C GLY A 84 15.79 25.71 14.55
N ALA A 85 14.88 24.80 14.99
CA ALA A 85 14.66 23.53 14.30
C ALA A 85 14.10 23.81 12.89
N ARG A 86 14.99 24.18 11.97
CA ARG A 86 14.68 24.31 10.55
C ARG A 86 14.32 22.92 10.04
N CYS A 87 13.10 22.79 9.54
CA CYS A 87 12.75 21.63 8.74
C CYS A 87 13.68 21.62 7.53
N ARG A 88 14.35 20.49 7.29
CA ARG A 88 15.22 20.35 6.12
C ARG A 88 14.38 20.56 4.87
N PRO A 89 14.87 21.30 3.86
CA PRO A 89 14.12 21.49 2.62
C PRO A 89 13.63 20.16 2.04
N GLY A 90 12.31 20.05 1.83
CA GLY A 90 11.68 18.84 1.29
C GLY A 90 11.60 17.64 2.24
N ALA A 91 11.81 17.81 3.56
CA ALA A 91 11.41 16.81 4.55
C ALA A 91 9.92 16.94 4.90
N ILE A 92 9.31 15.85 5.37
CA ILE A 92 7.96 15.89 5.94
C ILE A 92 8.09 16.02 7.46
N PRO A 93 7.81 17.21 8.04
CA PRO A 93 7.80 17.36 9.48
C PRO A 93 6.70 16.49 10.10
N PHE A 94 6.99 15.88 11.25
CA PHE A 94 5.99 15.17 12.03
C PHE A 94 6.00 15.53 13.50
N LEU A 95 4.83 15.50 14.14
CA LEU A 95 4.65 15.68 15.57
C LEU A 95 4.18 14.37 16.20
N GLN A 96 4.83 13.99 17.28
CA GLN A 96 4.32 12.98 18.22
C GLN A 96 3.27 13.62 19.14
N PRO A 97 2.47 12.82 19.88
CA PRO A 97 1.45 13.34 20.79
C PRO A 97 1.97 14.42 21.75
N GLU A 98 3.17 14.24 22.31
CA GLU A 98 3.81 15.21 23.21
C GLU A 98 4.15 16.51 22.49
N GLY A 99 4.57 16.43 21.24
CA GLY A 99 4.83 17.59 20.38
C GLY A 99 3.56 18.37 20.09
N VAL A 100 2.42 17.70 19.89
CA VAL A 100 1.11 18.36 19.70
C VAL A 100 0.70 19.11 20.96
N ILE A 101 0.85 18.48 22.14
CA ILE A 101 0.55 19.10 23.44
C ILE A 101 1.42 20.34 23.64
N ARG A 102 2.74 20.22 23.43
CA ARG A 102 3.69 21.34 23.51
C ARG A 102 3.34 22.47 22.55
N LEU A 103 3.03 22.15 21.30
CA LEU A 103 2.64 23.17 20.32
C LEU A 103 1.35 23.88 20.76
N SER A 104 0.42 23.16 21.40
CA SER A 104 -0.85 23.73 21.85
C SER A 104 -0.71 24.73 23.00
N SER A 105 0.31 24.57 23.86
CA SER A 105 0.60 25.47 24.98
C SER A 105 1.36 26.75 24.59
N LEU A 106 1.87 26.84 23.36
CA LEU A 106 2.53 28.03 22.85
C LEU A 106 1.54 29.16 22.52
N SER A 107 2.03 30.40 22.58
CA SER A 107 1.29 31.58 22.13
C SER A 107 0.93 31.48 20.64
N GLU A 108 -0.14 32.15 20.23
CA GLU A 108 -0.58 32.12 18.84
C GLU A 108 0.50 32.63 17.88
N SER A 109 1.22 33.69 18.24
CA SER A 109 2.33 34.23 17.45
C SER A 109 3.44 33.19 17.22
N LEU A 110 3.82 32.44 18.27
CA LEU A 110 4.82 31.38 18.14
C LEU A 110 4.34 30.23 17.28
N ARG A 111 3.08 29.77 17.45
CA ARG A 111 2.50 28.74 16.59
C ARG A 111 2.48 29.17 15.12
N ASN A 112 2.08 30.40 14.85
CA ASN A 112 2.06 30.97 13.50
C ASN A 112 3.46 30.97 12.89
N ASN A 113 4.47 31.44 13.64
CA ASN A 113 5.86 31.47 13.18
C ASN A 113 6.40 30.06 12.86
N ILE A 114 6.07 29.07 13.69
CA ILE A 114 6.48 27.67 13.46
C ILE A 114 5.84 27.14 12.18
N ILE A 115 4.52 27.25 12.03
CA ILE A 115 3.82 26.75 10.83
C ILE A 115 4.28 27.48 9.56
N GLN A 116 4.48 28.79 9.63
CA GLN A 116 5.00 29.59 8.52
C GLN A 116 6.41 29.12 8.10
N SER A 117 7.28 28.82 9.07
CA SER A 117 8.62 28.27 8.80
C SER A 117 8.56 26.94 8.03
N LEU A 118 7.62 26.05 8.37
CA LEU A 118 7.42 24.79 7.64
C LEU A 118 6.97 25.01 6.19
N VAL A 119 6.11 26.00 5.96
CA VAL A 119 5.67 26.37 4.60
C VAL A 119 6.85 26.91 3.80
N LEU A 120 7.65 27.80 4.40
CA LEU A 120 8.83 28.39 3.76
C LEU A 120 9.92 27.36 3.45
N SER A 121 10.05 26.29 4.25
CA SER A 121 10.97 25.17 3.96
C SER A 121 10.47 24.23 2.86
N GLY A 122 9.30 24.49 2.27
CA GLY A 122 8.70 23.63 1.25
C GLY A 122 8.18 22.30 1.78
N ALA A 123 7.76 22.24 3.05
CA ALA A 123 7.16 21.03 3.60
C ALA A 123 5.87 20.68 2.83
N PRO A 124 5.73 19.44 2.31
CA PRO A 124 4.53 19.07 1.57
C PRO A 124 3.31 19.03 2.51
N CYS A 125 3.48 18.52 3.72
CA CYS A 125 2.45 18.48 4.76
C CYS A 125 3.08 18.39 6.15
N LEU A 126 2.25 18.53 7.19
CA LEU A 126 2.58 18.20 8.57
C LEU A 126 1.91 16.89 8.95
N LEU A 127 2.67 15.92 9.46
CA LEU A 127 2.15 14.64 9.93
C LEU A 127 1.98 14.62 11.45
N LEU A 128 0.85 14.14 11.95
CA LEU A 128 0.66 13.76 13.35
C LEU A 128 0.78 12.25 13.42
N VAL A 129 1.80 11.73 14.10
CA VAL A 129 2.02 10.28 14.23
C VAL A 129 1.39 9.77 15.52
N SER A 130 1.00 8.49 15.52
CA SER A 130 0.25 7.88 16.62
C SER A 130 -0.99 8.71 17.04
N ALA A 131 -1.69 9.29 16.07
CA ALA A 131 -2.80 10.20 16.26
C ALA A 131 -4.00 9.82 15.37
N PHE A 132 -5.20 9.89 15.94
CA PHE A 132 -6.45 9.53 15.26
C PHE A 132 -7.27 10.72 14.76
N SER A 133 -6.91 11.94 15.16
CA SER A 133 -7.62 13.15 14.76
C SER A 133 -6.71 14.38 14.77
N ILE A 134 -7.10 15.40 14.00
CA ILE A 134 -6.40 16.68 13.94
C ILE A 134 -7.04 17.65 14.95
N PRO A 135 -6.26 18.16 15.92
CA PRO A 135 -6.76 19.16 16.88
C PRO A 135 -7.34 20.40 16.18
N PRO A 136 -8.42 21.01 16.72
CA PRO A 136 -9.08 22.16 16.09
C PRO A 136 -8.14 23.34 15.79
N PHE A 137 -7.16 23.61 16.66
CA PHE A 137 -6.20 24.69 16.45
C PHE A 137 -5.27 24.42 15.24
N LEU A 138 -4.83 23.18 15.04
CA LEU A 138 -4.04 22.79 13.88
C LEU A 138 -4.87 22.82 12.60
N ASN A 139 -6.15 22.45 12.66
CA ASN A 139 -7.03 22.55 11.50
C ASN A 139 -7.22 24.03 11.07
N ARG A 140 -7.32 24.97 12.03
CA ARG A 140 -7.35 26.41 11.73
C ARG A 140 -6.04 26.89 11.10
N LEU A 141 -4.90 26.51 11.67
CA LEU A 141 -3.57 26.88 11.15
C LEU A 141 -3.33 26.29 9.74
N SER A 142 -3.72 25.03 9.53
CA SER A 142 -3.65 24.34 8.25
C SER A 142 -4.37 25.12 7.14
N ARG A 143 -5.59 25.60 7.43
CA ARG A 143 -6.37 26.43 6.49
C ARG A 143 -5.75 27.80 6.26
N ARG A 144 -5.25 28.44 7.32
CA ARG A 144 -4.64 29.79 7.26
C ARG A 144 -3.35 29.81 6.44
N PHE A 145 -2.52 28.79 6.58
CA PHE A 145 -1.19 28.72 5.97
C PHE A 145 -1.13 27.81 4.73
N HIS A 146 -2.26 27.24 4.31
CA HIS A 146 -2.32 26.29 3.19
C HIS A 146 -1.29 25.15 3.33
N LEU A 147 -1.15 24.63 4.55
CA LEU A 147 -0.30 23.47 4.86
C LEU A 147 -1.21 22.29 5.21
N PRO A 148 -1.28 21.24 4.39
CA PRO A 148 -2.03 20.04 4.75
C PRO A 148 -1.54 19.46 6.07
N VAL A 149 -2.47 18.98 6.88
CA VAL A 149 -2.18 18.23 8.11
C VAL A 149 -2.82 16.87 7.98
N LEU A 150 -2.08 15.81 8.28
CA LEU A 150 -2.57 14.43 8.23
C LEU A 150 -2.32 13.76 9.58
N ALA A 151 -3.31 13.06 10.13
CA ALA A 151 -3.16 12.25 11.33
C ALA A 151 -3.04 10.78 10.95
N SER A 152 -1.99 10.13 11.43
CA SER A 152 -1.74 8.71 11.22
C SER A 152 -1.74 7.95 12.54
N SER A 153 -2.43 6.82 12.60
CA SER A 153 -2.38 5.88 13.73
C SER A 153 -1.04 5.16 13.84
N LEU A 154 -0.16 5.25 12.83
CA LEU A 154 1.15 4.63 12.81
C LEU A 154 2.21 5.52 13.48
N GLY A 155 3.20 4.89 14.14
CA GLY A 155 4.40 5.57 14.62
C GLY A 155 5.38 5.96 13.51
N GLY A 156 6.26 6.94 13.76
CA GLY A 156 7.14 7.56 12.76
C GLY A 156 7.94 6.58 11.90
N ALA A 157 8.68 5.64 12.50
CA ALA A 157 9.49 4.67 11.74
C ALA A 157 8.63 3.72 10.87
N HIS A 158 7.47 3.29 11.37
CA HIS A 158 6.57 2.42 10.61
C HIS A 158 5.94 3.18 9.43
N LEU A 159 5.49 4.42 9.69
CA LEU A 159 4.93 5.30 8.67
C LEU A 159 5.96 5.62 7.57
N GLU A 160 7.20 5.94 7.94
CA GLU A 160 8.29 6.19 7.00
C GLU A 160 8.54 4.96 6.10
N SER A 161 8.56 3.76 6.67
CA SER A 161 8.70 2.51 5.92
C SER A 161 7.55 2.30 4.91
N ARG A 162 6.29 2.50 5.35
CA ARG A 162 5.11 2.38 4.49
C ARG A 162 5.09 3.42 3.37
N LEU A 163 5.40 4.67 3.69
CA LEU A 163 5.47 5.77 2.73
C LEU A 163 6.59 5.54 1.71
N THR A 164 7.74 5.01 2.15
CA THR A 164 8.83 4.58 1.25
C THR A 164 8.36 3.53 0.25
N GLY A 165 7.60 2.53 0.72
CA GLY A 165 7.02 1.50 -0.13
C GLY A 165 6.06 2.11 -1.17
N LEU A 166 5.12 2.96 -0.72
CA LEU A 166 4.15 3.63 -1.58
C LEU A 166 4.79 4.51 -2.64
N LEU A 167 5.76 5.35 -2.25
CA LEU A 167 6.44 6.23 -3.20
C LEU A 167 7.25 5.46 -4.23
N ARG A 168 7.82 4.30 -3.87
CA ARG A 168 8.49 3.42 -4.84
C ARG A 168 7.48 2.79 -5.79
N GLU A 169 6.39 2.24 -5.27
CA GLU A 169 5.30 1.68 -6.09
C GLU A 169 4.78 2.71 -7.11
N HIS A 170 4.55 3.93 -6.64
CA HIS A 170 4.02 5.03 -7.43
C HIS A 170 5.04 5.62 -8.42
N ARG A 171 6.32 5.70 -8.06
CA ARG A 171 7.38 6.18 -8.98
C ARG A 171 7.74 5.17 -10.04
N ASP A 172 7.86 3.91 -9.64
CA ASP A 172 8.38 2.85 -10.50
C ASP A 172 7.27 2.12 -11.26
N GLY A 173 6.01 2.55 -11.10
CA GLY A 173 4.86 2.01 -11.82
C GLY A 173 4.58 0.54 -11.51
N PHE A 174 4.72 0.13 -10.26
CA PHE A 174 4.45 -1.24 -9.84
C PHE A 174 3.59 -1.32 -8.58
N LYS A 175 2.88 -2.43 -8.41
CA LYS A 175 2.18 -2.82 -7.18
C LYS A 175 2.88 -4.04 -6.57
N ARG A 176 3.19 -3.98 -5.28
CA ARG A 176 3.77 -5.13 -4.59
C ARG A 176 2.70 -6.09 -4.08
N VAL A 177 2.92 -7.38 -4.28
CA VAL A 177 2.10 -8.46 -3.71
C VAL A 177 3.00 -9.43 -2.94
N HIS A 178 2.49 -9.96 -1.82
CA HIS A 178 3.19 -11.01 -1.07
C HIS A 178 2.91 -12.38 -1.72
N GLY A 179 3.96 -13.15 -1.97
CA GLY A 179 3.93 -14.40 -2.69
C GLY A 179 5.23 -14.68 -3.44
N CYS A 180 5.25 -15.78 -4.20
CA CYS A 180 6.38 -16.18 -5.03
C CYS A 180 5.97 -16.08 -6.51
N LEU A 181 6.93 -15.78 -7.39
CA LEU A 181 6.72 -15.82 -8.84
C LEU A 181 7.70 -16.82 -9.46
N ALA A 182 7.14 -17.76 -10.20
CA ALA A 182 7.88 -18.75 -10.97
C ALA A 182 7.25 -18.92 -12.36
N VAL A 183 8.00 -19.50 -13.29
CA VAL A 183 7.47 -19.98 -14.57
C VAL A 183 7.27 -21.48 -14.43
N ALA A 184 6.11 -21.96 -14.86
CA ALA A 184 5.74 -23.36 -14.91
C ALA A 184 5.23 -23.67 -16.32
N SER A 185 5.82 -24.66 -17.00
CA SER A 185 5.41 -25.01 -18.38
C SER A 185 5.41 -23.82 -19.35
N GLY A 186 6.32 -22.85 -19.17
CA GLY A 186 6.38 -21.61 -19.96
C GLY A 186 5.41 -20.50 -19.55
N ILE A 187 4.48 -20.76 -18.62
CA ILE A 187 3.50 -19.79 -18.09
C ILE A 187 3.99 -19.18 -16.79
N GLY A 188 3.90 -17.85 -16.66
CA GLY A 188 4.23 -17.15 -15.43
C GLY A 188 3.14 -17.28 -14.37
N VAL A 189 3.45 -17.95 -13.25
CA VAL A 189 2.49 -18.24 -12.17
C VAL A 189 2.87 -17.47 -10.90
N LEU A 190 1.95 -16.63 -10.44
CA LEU A 190 2.04 -16.00 -9.12
C LEU A 190 1.44 -16.94 -8.07
N ILE A 191 2.26 -17.40 -7.13
CA ILE A 191 1.89 -18.33 -6.06
C ILE A 191 1.66 -17.54 -4.77
N ILE A 192 0.43 -17.52 -4.30
CA ILE A 192 -0.01 -16.85 -3.07
C ILE A 192 -0.56 -17.88 -2.07
N GLY A 193 -0.85 -17.43 -0.85
CA GLY A 193 -1.29 -18.29 0.25
C GLY A 193 -0.59 -17.93 1.55
N ASP A 194 -1.05 -18.48 2.66
CA ASP A 194 -0.57 -18.11 3.98
C ASP A 194 0.90 -18.49 4.21
N SER A 195 1.49 -17.91 5.27
CA SER A 195 2.88 -18.22 5.63
C SER A 195 3.01 -19.71 5.98
N GLY A 196 4.11 -20.33 5.52
CA GLY A 196 4.36 -21.76 5.77
C GLY A 196 3.60 -22.72 4.86
N MET A 197 2.84 -22.26 3.87
CA MET A 197 2.12 -23.12 2.90
C MET A 197 3.01 -23.76 1.83
N GLY A 198 4.33 -23.56 1.89
CA GLY A 198 5.27 -24.15 0.92
C GLY A 198 5.39 -23.39 -0.41
N LYS A 199 4.98 -22.10 -0.47
CA LYS A 199 5.07 -21.27 -1.69
C LYS A 199 6.48 -21.25 -2.29
N THR A 200 7.48 -20.96 -1.45
CA THR A 200 8.90 -20.91 -1.83
C THR A 200 9.39 -22.26 -2.33
N THR A 201 9.07 -23.35 -1.63
CA THR A 201 9.43 -24.71 -2.04
C THR A 201 8.82 -25.05 -3.39
N ALA A 202 7.53 -24.77 -3.59
CA ALA A 202 6.86 -25.01 -4.87
C ALA A 202 7.50 -24.21 -6.00
N ALA A 203 7.80 -22.92 -5.78
CA ALA A 203 8.48 -22.08 -6.76
C ALA A 203 9.89 -22.59 -7.13
N LEU A 204 10.66 -23.08 -6.16
CA LEU A 204 11.99 -23.67 -6.41
C LEU A 204 11.88 -24.96 -7.22
N CYS A 205 10.95 -25.86 -6.85
CA CYS A 205 10.72 -27.11 -7.59
C CYS A 205 10.26 -26.84 -9.03
N LEU A 206 9.31 -25.92 -9.23
CA LEU A 206 8.87 -25.49 -10.56
C LEU A 206 10.01 -24.95 -11.41
N ALA A 207 10.96 -24.23 -10.80
CA ALA A 207 12.08 -23.67 -11.54
C ALA A 207 12.94 -24.76 -12.20
N GLU A 208 13.11 -25.92 -11.55
CA GLU A 208 13.91 -27.05 -12.04
C GLU A 208 13.19 -27.90 -13.10
N GLU A 209 11.86 -27.80 -13.21
CA GLU A 209 11.07 -28.49 -14.23
C GLU A 209 11.36 -27.99 -15.66
N LYS A 210 11.07 -28.80 -16.68
CA LYS A 210 11.25 -28.40 -18.08
C LYS A 210 10.37 -27.17 -18.40
N GLY A 211 10.97 -26.13 -18.98
CA GLY A 211 10.28 -24.87 -19.26
C GLY A 211 9.99 -24.02 -18.01
N GLY A 212 10.54 -24.42 -16.85
CA GLY A 212 10.41 -23.70 -15.60
C GLY A 212 11.47 -22.62 -15.37
N ALA A 213 11.15 -21.65 -14.52
CA ALA A 213 12.11 -20.62 -14.09
C ALA A 213 11.75 -20.01 -12.73
N TRP A 214 12.78 -19.59 -11.99
CA TRP A 214 12.66 -18.84 -10.75
C TRP A 214 12.69 -17.33 -11.01
N VAL A 215 11.83 -16.55 -10.33
CA VAL A 215 11.77 -15.08 -10.52
C VAL A 215 11.84 -14.32 -9.20
N ALA A 216 10.98 -14.65 -8.24
CA ALA A 216 10.87 -13.92 -6.98
C ALA A 216 10.33 -14.79 -5.84
N ASP A 217 10.74 -14.47 -4.61
CA ASP A 217 10.25 -15.05 -3.37
C ASP A 217 9.83 -13.95 -2.40
N ASP A 218 8.91 -14.29 -1.50
CA ASP A 218 8.31 -13.45 -0.46
C ASP A 218 7.50 -12.24 -0.97
N ALA A 219 8.04 -11.44 -1.88
CA ALA A 219 7.37 -10.30 -2.49
C ALA A 219 7.65 -10.20 -3.99
N VAL A 220 6.63 -9.75 -4.72
CA VAL A 220 6.68 -9.56 -6.18
C VAL A 220 6.19 -8.16 -6.52
N ASP A 221 7.02 -7.37 -7.20
CA ASP A 221 6.66 -6.09 -7.78
C ASP A 221 6.02 -6.33 -9.15
N LEU A 222 4.74 -5.98 -9.29
CA LEU A 222 3.94 -6.17 -10.49
C LEU A 222 3.75 -4.87 -11.24
N SER A 223 4.06 -4.86 -12.53
CA SER A 223 3.82 -3.71 -13.42
C SER A 223 2.90 -4.13 -14.56
N ARG A 224 2.06 -3.21 -15.04
CA ARG A 224 1.11 -3.44 -16.15
C ARG A 224 1.45 -2.55 -17.34
N ARG A 225 1.39 -3.09 -18.55
CA ARG A 225 1.43 -2.33 -19.82
C ARG A 225 0.38 -2.92 -20.77
N GLY A 226 -0.68 -2.16 -21.07
CA GLY A 226 -1.86 -2.73 -21.73
C GLY A 226 -2.44 -3.84 -20.87
N ASP A 227 -2.71 -5.02 -21.44
CA ASP A 227 -3.15 -6.19 -20.67
C ASP A 227 -2.01 -7.12 -20.26
N ALA A 228 -0.76 -6.79 -20.56
CA ALA A 228 0.39 -7.54 -20.09
C ALA A 228 0.77 -7.13 -18.67
N ILE A 229 0.87 -8.10 -17.77
CA ILE A 229 1.38 -7.92 -16.41
C ILE A 229 2.74 -8.60 -16.33
N ARG A 230 3.73 -7.90 -15.79
CA ARG A 230 5.05 -8.45 -15.51
C ARG A 230 5.38 -8.32 -14.03
N GLY A 231 5.82 -9.42 -13.43
CA GLY A 231 6.32 -9.45 -12.07
C GLY A 231 7.85 -9.53 -12.01
N ARG A 232 8.42 -8.99 -10.94
CA ARG A 232 9.86 -9.05 -10.64
C ARG A 232 10.09 -9.11 -9.14
N SER A 233 11.24 -9.61 -8.72
CA SER A 233 11.65 -9.49 -7.32
C SER A 233 12.03 -8.03 -6.99
N PRO A 234 11.58 -7.50 -5.83
CA PRO A 234 12.04 -6.21 -5.32
C PRO A 234 13.56 -6.12 -5.26
N ALA A 235 14.12 -4.93 -5.48
CA ALA A 235 15.57 -4.74 -5.53
C ALA A 235 16.30 -5.23 -4.26
N ILE A 236 15.68 -5.03 -3.09
CA ILE A 236 16.28 -5.33 -1.78
C ILE A 236 16.38 -6.84 -1.47
N ILE A 237 15.45 -7.66 -1.97
CA ILE A 237 15.42 -9.12 -1.76
C ILE A 237 15.74 -9.92 -3.03
N ARG A 238 16.30 -9.26 -4.05
CA ARG A 238 16.51 -9.88 -5.36
C ARG A 238 17.43 -11.08 -5.28
N GLY A 239 16.93 -12.24 -5.71
CA GLY A 239 17.71 -13.48 -5.76
C GLY A 239 18.01 -14.07 -4.38
N LEU A 240 17.34 -13.59 -3.33
CA LEU A 240 17.40 -14.14 -1.99
C LEU A 240 16.20 -15.07 -1.76
N VAL A 241 16.42 -16.09 -0.94
CA VAL A 241 15.42 -17.08 -0.55
C VAL A 241 15.56 -17.35 0.94
N ALA A 242 14.44 -17.33 1.67
CA ALA A 242 14.43 -17.72 3.07
C ALA A 242 14.21 -19.24 3.21
N VAL A 243 15.26 -19.98 3.54
CA VAL A 243 15.18 -21.43 3.75
C VAL A 243 15.17 -21.72 5.24
N ARG A 244 14.11 -22.38 5.72
CA ARG A 244 14.02 -22.80 7.13
C ARG A 244 15.23 -23.67 7.50
N GLY A 245 15.88 -23.38 8.62
CA GLY A 245 17.09 -24.06 9.09
C GLY A 245 18.40 -23.62 8.45
N ARG A 246 18.38 -22.86 7.33
CA ARG A 246 19.58 -22.32 6.67
C ARG A 246 19.63 -20.79 6.63
N GLY A 247 18.55 -20.12 7.00
CA GLY A 247 18.44 -18.66 6.94
C GLY A 247 18.27 -18.15 5.51
N ILE A 248 18.73 -16.92 5.26
CA ILE A 248 18.62 -16.28 3.94
C ILE A 248 19.81 -16.73 3.07
N VAL A 249 19.51 -17.38 1.95
CA VAL A 249 20.51 -17.87 0.98
C VAL A 249 20.26 -17.28 -0.41
N ARG A 250 21.24 -17.42 -1.32
CA ARG A 250 21.04 -17.03 -2.72
C ARG A 250 20.32 -18.12 -3.51
N ALA A 251 19.32 -17.74 -4.29
CA ALA A 251 18.61 -18.63 -5.20
C ALA A 251 19.56 -19.35 -6.16
N SER A 252 20.65 -18.70 -6.59
CA SER A 252 21.67 -19.29 -7.47
C SER A 252 22.46 -20.46 -6.86
N GLY A 253 22.33 -20.70 -5.55
CA GLY A 253 22.87 -21.89 -4.88
C GLY A 253 21.82 -22.99 -4.69
N LEU A 254 20.56 -22.75 -5.07
CA LEU A 254 19.45 -23.70 -4.95
C LEU A 254 18.93 -24.16 -6.32
N VAL A 255 18.97 -23.27 -7.32
CA VAL A 255 18.52 -23.55 -8.68
C VAL A 255 19.56 -23.13 -9.71
N SER A 256 19.53 -23.75 -10.89
CA SER A 256 20.46 -23.39 -11.97
C SER A 256 20.39 -21.90 -12.31
N ARG A 257 21.55 -21.24 -12.47
CA ARG A 257 21.62 -19.82 -12.88
C ARG A 257 20.87 -19.55 -14.18
N MET A 258 20.83 -20.52 -15.09
CA MET A 258 20.10 -20.43 -16.37
C MET A 258 18.59 -20.46 -16.20
N ARG A 259 18.08 -20.91 -15.04
CA ARG A 259 16.67 -20.94 -14.67
C ARG A 259 16.24 -19.71 -13.86
N ILE A 260 17.16 -18.80 -13.52
CA ILE A 260 16.81 -17.54 -12.84
C ILE A 260 16.47 -16.46 -13.87
N ARG A 261 15.34 -15.78 -13.67
CA ARG A 261 14.87 -14.67 -14.50
C ARG A 261 14.69 -13.41 -13.65
N LYS A 262 15.08 -12.26 -14.20
CA LYS A 262 14.91 -10.96 -13.50
C LYS A 262 13.44 -10.53 -13.45
N LYS A 263 12.65 -10.93 -14.44
CA LYS A 263 11.22 -10.63 -14.60
C LYS A 263 10.55 -11.79 -15.35
N ALA A 264 9.26 -11.99 -15.14
CA ALA A 264 8.41 -12.89 -15.91
C ALA A 264 7.02 -12.28 -16.10
N PRO A 265 6.24 -12.72 -17.10
CA PRO A 265 4.82 -12.41 -17.13
C PRO A 265 4.10 -12.97 -15.88
N VAL A 266 2.93 -12.43 -15.57
CA VAL A 266 1.98 -13.04 -14.62
C VAL A 266 0.74 -13.39 -15.42
N ASP A 267 0.66 -14.66 -15.80
CA ASP A 267 -0.36 -15.22 -16.68
C ASP A 267 -1.43 -15.97 -15.90
N GLY A 268 -1.10 -16.45 -14.70
CA GLY A 268 -2.05 -17.10 -13.80
C GLY A 268 -1.70 -16.88 -12.33
N VAL A 269 -2.69 -17.04 -11.46
CA VAL A 269 -2.53 -16.97 -10.00
C VAL A 269 -2.94 -18.28 -9.37
N VAL A 270 -2.05 -18.88 -8.59
CA VAL A 270 -2.34 -20.05 -7.77
C VAL A 270 -2.35 -19.64 -6.31
N ARG A 271 -3.41 -20.02 -5.59
CA ARG A 271 -3.48 -19.90 -4.13
C ARG A 271 -3.30 -21.27 -3.48
N LEU A 272 -2.31 -21.37 -2.60
CA LEU A 272 -2.15 -22.51 -1.71
C LEU A 272 -3.03 -22.33 -0.48
N VAL A 273 -3.89 -23.31 -0.19
CA VAL A 273 -4.83 -23.29 0.94
C VAL A 273 -4.72 -24.57 1.77
N ARG A 274 -5.07 -24.50 3.05
CA ARG A 274 -5.35 -25.71 3.83
C ARG A 274 -6.79 -26.11 3.64
N ARG A 275 -7.09 -27.40 3.85
CA ARG A 275 -8.45 -27.96 3.71
C ARG A 275 -9.52 -27.21 4.51
N ALA A 276 -9.16 -26.71 5.70
CA ALA A 276 -10.09 -25.96 6.56
C ALA A 276 -10.31 -24.49 6.14
N GLU A 277 -9.51 -23.98 5.18
CA GLU A 277 -9.40 -22.56 4.84
C GLU A 277 -9.97 -22.24 3.45
N GLU A 278 -10.91 -23.05 2.97
CA GLU A 278 -11.60 -22.93 1.67
C GLU A 278 -12.45 -21.65 1.50
N ARG A 279 -12.19 -20.60 2.28
CA ARG A 279 -12.94 -19.35 2.24
C ARG A 279 -12.48 -18.46 1.09
N ASP A 280 -13.45 -17.84 0.44
CA ASP A 280 -13.35 -16.76 -0.55
C ASP A 280 -12.74 -15.45 0.00
N ALA A 281 -11.72 -15.55 0.85
CA ALA A 281 -11.03 -14.39 1.39
C ALA A 281 -10.26 -13.68 0.27
N ALA A 282 -10.54 -12.39 0.07
CA ALA A 282 -9.76 -11.53 -0.80
C ALA A 282 -8.29 -11.50 -0.34
N TRP A 283 -7.36 -11.68 -1.27
CA TRP A 283 -5.93 -11.55 -0.98
C TRP A 283 -5.50 -10.09 -1.21
N PRO A 284 -4.62 -9.49 -0.40
CA PRO A 284 -4.24 -8.08 -0.56
C PRO A 284 -3.82 -7.75 -1.99
N GLY A 285 -4.70 -7.04 -2.70
CA GLY A 285 -4.47 -6.60 -4.07
C GLY A 285 -4.85 -7.56 -5.20
N ILE A 286 -5.46 -8.72 -4.87
CA ILE A 286 -5.98 -9.73 -5.81
C ILE A 286 -7.42 -10.08 -5.40
N VAL A 287 -8.37 -9.94 -6.33
CA VAL A 287 -9.79 -10.21 -6.07
C VAL A 287 -10.23 -11.42 -6.89
N LYS A 288 -10.68 -12.50 -6.23
CA LYS A 288 -11.21 -13.71 -6.90
C LYS A 288 -12.62 -13.44 -7.47
N GLN A 289 -12.89 -13.95 -8.66
CA GLN A 289 -14.17 -13.92 -9.37
C GLN A 289 -14.34 -15.25 -10.12
N GLY A 290 -15.01 -16.23 -9.51
CA GLY A 290 -15.10 -17.59 -10.07
C GLY A 290 -13.72 -18.25 -10.21
N GLU A 291 -13.41 -18.73 -11.41
CA GLU A 291 -12.11 -19.31 -11.80
C GLU A 291 -11.10 -18.27 -12.30
N ALA A 292 -11.40 -16.99 -12.16
CA ALA A 292 -10.50 -15.89 -12.49
C ALA A 292 -10.20 -15.04 -11.25
N CYS A 293 -9.16 -14.23 -11.34
CA CYS A 293 -8.87 -13.17 -10.39
C CYS A 293 -8.54 -11.88 -11.12
N ARG A 294 -8.80 -10.75 -10.48
CA ARG A 294 -8.43 -9.42 -10.98
C ARG A 294 -7.20 -8.91 -10.24
N ILE A 295 -6.14 -8.62 -11.00
CA ILE A 295 -4.87 -8.10 -10.51
C ILE A 295 -4.43 -6.94 -11.41
N LEU A 296 -4.08 -5.78 -10.81
CA LEU A 296 -3.84 -4.52 -11.55
C LEU A 296 -4.97 -4.14 -12.55
N GLY A 297 -6.22 -4.55 -12.26
CA GLY A 297 -7.36 -4.30 -13.12
C GLY A 297 -7.41 -5.16 -14.39
N VAL A 298 -6.62 -6.23 -14.48
CA VAL A 298 -6.65 -7.23 -15.56
C VAL A 298 -7.11 -8.56 -14.97
N GLU A 299 -7.91 -9.31 -15.72
CA GLU A 299 -8.31 -10.67 -15.35
C GLU A 299 -7.21 -11.68 -15.68
N ARG A 300 -7.06 -12.63 -14.77
CA ARG A 300 -6.11 -13.73 -14.87
C ARG A 300 -6.75 -15.03 -14.37
N PRO A 301 -6.51 -16.16 -15.05
CA PRO A 301 -6.84 -17.48 -14.53
C PRO A 301 -6.41 -17.64 -13.06
N PHE A 302 -7.29 -18.23 -12.26
CA PHE A 302 -7.10 -18.44 -10.84
C PHE A 302 -7.37 -19.89 -10.46
N CYS A 303 -6.48 -20.48 -9.67
CA CYS A 303 -6.66 -21.82 -9.13
C CYS A 303 -6.33 -21.85 -7.64
N ALA A 304 -7.15 -22.54 -6.85
CA ALA A 304 -6.86 -22.84 -5.45
C ALA A 304 -6.42 -24.31 -5.34
N LEU A 305 -5.26 -24.56 -4.71
CA LEU A 305 -4.72 -25.89 -4.48
C LEU A 305 -4.60 -26.18 -3.00
N ILE A 306 -5.21 -27.28 -2.57
CA ILE A 306 -5.10 -27.80 -1.21
C ILE A 306 -3.72 -28.44 -1.03
N VAL A 307 -2.97 -27.96 -0.04
CA VAL A 307 -1.67 -28.53 0.33
C VAL A 307 -1.86 -29.82 1.15
N GLY A 308 -1.10 -30.86 0.83
CA GLY A 308 -1.12 -32.15 1.53
C GLY A 308 -2.01 -33.22 0.89
N GLU A 309 -2.66 -32.92 -0.24
CA GLU A 309 -3.48 -33.88 -0.98
C GLU A 309 -2.89 -34.24 -2.35
N GLY A 310 -2.86 -35.54 -2.63
CA GLY A 310 -2.48 -36.11 -3.93
C GLY A 310 -1.00 -35.91 -4.25
N GLU A 311 -0.73 -35.59 -5.52
CA GLU A 311 0.61 -35.31 -6.01
C GLU A 311 1.24 -34.06 -5.37
N PRO A 312 2.59 -33.93 -5.38
CA PRO A 312 3.26 -32.72 -4.92
C PRO A 312 2.70 -31.45 -5.55
N VAL A 313 2.50 -30.41 -4.73
CA VAL A 313 1.88 -29.14 -5.13
C VAL A 313 2.49 -28.54 -6.39
N TYR A 314 3.82 -28.59 -6.54
CA TYR A 314 4.49 -28.04 -7.73
C TYR A 314 4.08 -28.75 -9.03
N ARG A 315 3.82 -30.07 -9.01
CA ARG A 315 3.35 -30.82 -10.19
C ARG A 315 1.93 -30.43 -10.56
N ARG A 316 1.06 -30.27 -9.56
CA ARG A 316 -0.31 -29.80 -9.75
C ARG A 316 -0.34 -28.39 -10.34
N ILE A 317 0.55 -27.50 -9.88
CA ILE A 317 0.74 -26.17 -10.49
C ILE A 317 1.22 -26.30 -11.94
N ALA A 318 2.20 -27.15 -12.22
CA ALA A 318 2.73 -27.34 -13.58
C ALA A 318 1.68 -27.89 -14.55
N GLY A 319 0.85 -28.84 -14.11
CA GLY A 319 -0.26 -29.40 -14.89
C GLY A 319 -1.34 -28.36 -15.17
N TRP A 320 -1.75 -27.59 -14.17
CA TRP A 320 -2.68 -26.48 -14.36
C TRP A 320 -2.11 -25.39 -15.29
N ALA A 321 -0.84 -25.02 -15.12
CA ALA A 321 -0.18 -24.07 -16.00
C ALA A 321 -0.09 -24.57 -17.44
N ALA A 322 0.13 -25.87 -17.65
CA ALA A 322 0.14 -26.47 -18.98
C ALA A 322 -1.25 -26.42 -19.65
N SER A 323 -2.34 -26.60 -18.89
CA SER A 323 -3.69 -26.54 -19.48
C SER A 323 -4.08 -25.13 -19.98
N LEU A 324 -3.48 -24.08 -19.40
CA LEU A 324 -3.66 -22.70 -19.89
C LEU A 324 -3.02 -22.47 -21.26
N ASN A 325 -1.93 -23.19 -21.59
CA ASN A 325 -1.30 -23.10 -22.91
C ASN A 325 -2.11 -23.81 -24.01
N SER A 326 -2.78 -24.92 -23.67
CA SER A 326 -3.57 -25.68 -24.65
C SER A 326 -4.88 -24.99 -25.04
N GLY A 327 -5.48 -24.21 -24.15
CA GLY A 327 -6.75 -23.51 -24.42
C GLY A 327 -6.65 -22.29 -25.35
N GLY A 328 -5.44 -21.84 -25.69
CA GLY A 328 -5.22 -20.67 -26.57
C GLY A 328 -5.05 -21.00 -28.07
N ARG A 329 -5.25 -22.27 -28.48
CA ARG A 329 -5.13 -22.71 -29.89
C ARG A 329 -6.47 -22.99 -30.58
N GLU A 330 -7.58 -22.76 -29.91
CA GLU A 330 -8.94 -22.85 -30.48
C GLU A 330 -9.56 -21.45 -30.52
N SER A 331 -9.09 -20.61 -31.45
CA SER A 331 -9.76 -19.37 -31.87
C SER A 331 -9.26 -18.93 -33.23
#